data_AF-A0AAW4J443-F1
#
_entry.id   AF-A0AAW4J443-F1
#
_cell.length_a   1.000
_cell.length_b   1.000
_cell.length_c   1.000
_cell.angle_alpha   90.00
_cell.angle_beta   90.00
_cell.angle_gamma   90.00
#
_symmetry.space_group_name_H-M   'P 1'
#
loop_
_entity.id
_entity.type
_entity.pdbx_description
1 polymer ?
#
loop_
_entity_poly.entity_id
_entity_poly.type
_entity_poly.pdbx_seq_one_letter_code
_entity_poly.pdbx_strand_id
1 'polypeptide(L)'
;MSDNKFPIGTDLTVDQDYELKGFNDDITQVRKGDRILVTRTGLLYLTGDARGDYTISENLIDKTQYDVQNISFRVVESIISSLGDDFKNFIEERGITKEELIETVYEELDYFI
;
A
#
# COMPACT_ATOMS: atom_id res chain seq x y z
N MET A 1 0.20 -23.28 3.53
CA MET A 1 0.35 -21.93 4.09
C MET A 1 -0.87 -21.69 4.95
N SER A 2 -0.71 -21.30 6.21
CA SER A 2 -1.82 -21.08 7.15
C SER A 2 -2.86 -20.11 6.57
N ASP A 3 -4.12 -20.26 6.97
CA ASP A 3 -5.31 -19.47 6.61
C ASP A 3 -5.23 -17.95 6.95
N ASN A 4 -4.03 -17.38 7.06
CA ASN A 4 -3.83 -15.98 7.38
C ASN A 4 -4.11 -15.14 6.15
N LYS A 5 -5.35 -14.68 6.06
CA LYS A 5 -5.74 -13.59 5.17
C LYS A 5 -5.15 -12.28 5.68
N PHE A 6 -4.82 -11.38 4.75
CA PHE A 6 -4.26 -10.08 5.06
C PHE A 6 -5.32 -8.99 5.00
N PRO A 7 -5.33 -8.03 5.94
CA PRO A 7 -6.18 -6.84 5.86
C PRO A 7 -5.94 -6.06 4.56
N ILE A 8 -6.97 -5.34 4.12
CA ILE A 8 -6.86 -4.41 3.00
C ILE A 8 -5.91 -3.28 3.40
N GLY A 9 -4.98 -2.93 2.52
CA GLY A 9 -4.00 -1.89 2.76
C GLY A 9 -2.70 -2.38 3.36
N THR A 10 -2.55 -3.66 3.70
CA THR A 10 -1.28 -4.22 4.21
C THR A 10 -0.20 -4.25 3.12
N ASP A 11 1.02 -3.88 3.51
CA ASP A 11 2.20 -4.05 2.67
C ASP A 11 2.85 -5.41 2.93
N LEU A 12 3.05 -6.18 1.87
CA LEU A 12 3.74 -7.46 1.88
C LEU A 12 5.10 -7.34 1.20
N THR A 13 6.02 -8.20 1.62
CA THR A 13 7.31 -8.40 0.95
C THR A 13 7.32 -9.78 0.33
N VAL A 14 7.69 -9.85 -0.94
CA VAL A 14 7.83 -11.13 -1.66
C VAL A 14 8.94 -11.97 -1.02
N ASP A 15 8.62 -13.22 -0.70
CA ASP A 15 9.50 -14.13 0.04
C ASP A 15 10.42 -14.97 -0.87
N GLN A 16 10.04 -15.14 -2.15
CA GLN A 16 10.80 -15.88 -3.17
C GLN A 16 10.55 -15.31 -4.57
N ASP A 17 11.49 -15.56 -5.48
CA ASP A 17 11.33 -15.19 -6.89
C ASP A 17 10.21 -16.01 -7.55
N TYR A 18 9.43 -15.37 -8.43
CA TYR A 18 8.44 -16.05 -9.28
C TYR A 18 8.12 -15.23 -10.53
N GLU A 19 7.40 -15.87 -11.46
CA GLU A 19 6.96 -15.27 -12.71
C GLU A 19 5.48 -14.88 -12.63
N LEU A 20 5.17 -13.64 -12.98
CA LEU A 20 3.83 -13.19 -13.26
C LEU A 20 3.55 -13.33 -14.74
N LYS A 21 2.44 -13.99 -15.06
CA LYS A 21 1.95 -14.09 -16.43
C LYS A 21 0.92 -12.99 -16.67
N GLY A 22 1.26 -12.04 -17.54
CA GLY A 22 0.36 -11.00 -18.01
C GLY A 22 -0.70 -11.53 -18.98
N PHE A 23 -1.67 -10.67 -19.31
CA PHE A 23 -2.78 -11.02 -20.21
C PHE A 23 -2.35 -11.34 -21.65
N ASN A 24 -1.21 -10.81 -22.10
CA ASN A 24 -0.68 -10.99 -23.47
C ASN A 24 0.43 -12.05 -23.55
N ASP A 25 0.48 -13.00 -22.61
CA ASP A 25 1.59 -13.95 -22.44
C ASP A 25 2.96 -13.31 -22.11
N ASP A 26 3.00 -12.00 -21.87
CA ASP A 26 4.17 -11.32 -21.31
C ASP A 26 4.48 -11.89 -19.92
N ILE A 27 5.76 -12.19 -19.68
CA ILE A 27 6.24 -12.72 -18.40
C ILE A 27 7.01 -11.62 -17.68
N THR A 28 6.50 -11.21 -16.53
CA THR A 28 7.19 -10.28 -15.64
C THR A 28 7.85 -11.04 -14.50
N GLN A 29 9.13 -10.76 -14.25
CA GLN A 29 9.86 -11.37 -13.15
C GLN A 29 9.57 -10.61 -11.86
N VAL A 30 9.09 -11.32 -10.83
CA VAL A 30 8.97 -10.80 -9.47
C VAL A 30 10.13 -11.36 -8.65
N ARG A 31 10.83 -10.47 -7.95
CA ARG A 31 11.99 -10.84 -7.14
C ARG A 31 11.65 -10.87 -5.66
N LYS A 32 12.33 -11.74 -4.94
CA LYS A 32 12.36 -11.70 -3.49
C LYS A 32 12.74 -10.30 -3.01
N GLY A 33 11.96 -9.76 -2.09
CA GLY A 33 12.13 -8.39 -1.57
C GLY A 33 11.25 -7.34 -2.26
N ASP A 34 10.60 -7.66 -3.39
CA ASP A 34 9.63 -6.75 -3.99
C ASP A 34 8.45 -6.51 -3.05
N ARG A 35 7.92 -5.28 -3.08
CA ARG A 35 6.82 -4.83 -2.24
C ARG A 35 5.49 -4.95 -2.96
N ILE A 36 4.48 -5.42 -2.24
CA ILE A 36 3.12 -5.60 -2.72
C ILE A 36 2.17 -4.90 -1.77
N LEU A 37 1.17 -4.20 -2.30
CA LEU A 37 0.03 -3.69 -1.55
C LEU A 37 -1.14 -4.67 -1.68
N VAL A 38 -1.70 -5.09 -0.55
CA VAL A 38 -2.96 -5.83 -0.50
C VAL A 38 -4.11 -4.86 -0.76
N THR A 39 -4.90 -5.12 -1.79
CA THR A 39 -6.09 -4.34 -2.14
C THR A 39 -7.35 -5.14 -1.83
N ARG A 40 -8.53 -4.57 -2.09
CA ARG A 40 -9.81 -5.27 -1.90
C ARG A 40 -10.00 -6.50 -2.79
N THR A 41 -9.40 -6.52 -3.99
CA THR A 41 -9.62 -7.60 -4.97
C THR A 41 -8.35 -8.38 -5.32
N GLY A 42 -7.18 -7.97 -4.83
CA GLY A 42 -5.93 -8.57 -5.23
C GLY A 42 -4.69 -7.90 -4.66
N LEU A 43 -3.61 -8.05 -5.39
CA LEU A 43 -2.26 -7.62 -5.05
C LEU A 43 -1.77 -6.63 -6.10
N LEU A 44 -1.35 -5.44 -5.65
CA LEU A 44 -0.73 -4.41 -6.49
C LEU A 44 0.77 -4.38 -6.21
N TYR A 45 1.60 -4.54 -7.24
CA TYR A 45 3.05 -4.54 -7.09
C TYR A 45 3.59 -3.10 -7.07
N LEU A 46 4.34 -2.76 -6.02
CA LEU A 46 4.81 -1.40 -5.76
C LEU A 46 6.25 -1.15 -6.26
N THR A 47 7.05 -2.21 -6.39
CA THR A 47 8.47 -2.15 -6.77
C THR A 47 8.82 -3.24 -7.79
N GLY A 48 10.07 -3.21 -8.26
CA GLY A 48 10.59 -4.22 -9.20
C GLY A 48 10.06 -4.04 -10.62
N ASP A 49 10.32 -5.04 -11.45
CA ASP A 49 9.90 -5.07 -12.85
C ASP A 49 8.37 -5.19 -12.98
N ALA A 50 7.73 -5.81 -11.98
CA ALA A 50 6.27 -5.93 -11.87
C ALA A 50 5.58 -4.65 -11.36
N ARG A 51 6.30 -3.56 -11.11
CA ARG A 51 5.69 -2.34 -10.55
C ARG A 51 4.52 -1.86 -11.41
N GLY A 52 3.35 -1.74 -10.76
CA GLY A 52 2.10 -1.33 -11.41
C GLY A 52 1.25 -2.50 -11.91
N ASP A 53 1.81 -3.71 -11.98
CA ASP A 53 1.05 -4.91 -12.31
C ASP A 53 0.07 -5.26 -11.17
N TYR A 54 -0.97 -6.01 -11.54
CA TYR A 54 -2.05 -6.37 -10.66
C TYR A 54 -2.42 -7.84 -10.77
N THR A 55 -2.56 -8.53 -9.65
CA THR A 55 -3.01 -9.93 -9.61
C THR A 55 -4.26 -10.08 -8.76
N ILE A 56 -5.29 -10.73 -9.30
CA ILE A 56 -6.50 -11.07 -8.55
C ILE A 56 -6.16 -12.21 -7.58
N SER A 57 -6.39 -12.00 -6.28
CA SER A 57 -6.07 -12.99 -5.26
C SER A 57 -6.99 -12.89 -4.04
N GLU A 58 -8.30 -13.04 -4.27
CA GLU A 58 -9.33 -12.86 -3.23
C GLU A 58 -9.16 -13.77 -2.00
N ASN A 59 -8.54 -14.94 -2.19
CA ASN A 59 -8.37 -15.92 -1.12
C ASN A 59 -7.33 -15.49 -0.06
N LEU A 60 -6.43 -14.57 -0.41
CA LEU A 60 -5.40 -14.05 0.50
C LEU A 60 -5.86 -12.82 1.29
N ILE A 61 -7.08 -12.31 1.05
CA ILE A 61 -7.52 -11.00 1.53
C ILE A 61 -8.63 -11.15 2.57
N ASP A 62 -8.46 -10.53 3.72
CA ASP A 62 -9.50 -10.35 4.70
C ASP A 62 -10.28 -9.07 4.35
N LYS A 63 -11.39 -9.25 3.64
CA LYS A 63 -12.24 -8.14 3.19
C LYS A 63 -12.99 -7.44 4.34
N THR A 64 -12.85 -7.92 5.58
CA THR A 64 -13.47 -7.33 6.78
C THR A 64 -12.51 -6.49 7.62
N GLN A 65 -11.21 -6.52 7.31
CA GLN A 65 -10.20 -5.78 8.05
C GLN A 65 -9.43 -4.83 7.14
N TYR A 66 -8.99 -3.72 7.72
CA TYR A 66 -8.18 -2.71 7.06
C TYR A 66 -6.95 -2.44 7.93
N ASP A 67 -5.79 -2.35 7.28
CA ASP A 67 -4.56 -1.85 7.91
C ASP A 67 -4.60 -0.33 7.91
N VAL A 68 -5.43 0.23 8.80
CA VAL A 68 -5.70 1.68 8.85
C VAL A 68 -4.41 2.45 9.06
N GLN A 69 -3.49 1.95 9.90
CA GLN A 69 -2.19 2.57 10.13
C GLN A 69 -1.38 2.71 8.84
N ASN A 70 -1.24 1.63 8.06
CA ASN A 70 -0.49 1.70 6.81
C ASN A 70 -1.22 2.55 5.75
N ILE A 71 -2.54 2.49 5.69
CA ILE A 71 -3.35 3.34 4.80
C ILE A 71 -3.10 4.81 5.11
N SER A 72 -3.16 5.23 6.39
CA SER A 72 -2.91 6.61 6.81
C SER A 72 -1.53 7.09 6.43
N PHE A 73 -0.50 6.28 6.68
CA PHE A 73 0.86 6.59 6.24
C PHE A 73 0.93 6.84 4.73
N ARG A 74 0.35 5.95 3.92
CA ARG A 74 0.38 6.07 2.46
C ARG A 74 -0.39 7.28 1.94
N VAL A 75 -1.53 7.63 2.56
CA VAL A 75 -2.31 8.82 2.21
C VAL A 75 -1.48 10.08 2.45
N VAL A 76 -0.86 10.21 3.63
CA VAL A 76 -0.02 11.37 3.95
C VAL A 76 1.18 11.46 3.02
N GLU A 77 1.88 10.35 2.77
CA GLU A 77 2.98 10.30 1.80
C GLU A 77 2.55 10.73 0.41
N SER A 78 1.37 10.28 -0.05
CA SER A 78 0.82 10.65 -1.35
C SER A 78 0.50 12.14 -1.42
N ILE A 79 -0.07 12.73 -0.37
CA ILE A 79 -0.37 14.17 -0.31
C ILE A 79 0.93 14.98 -0.36
N ILE A 80 1.90 14.65 0.50
CA ILE A 80 3.21 15.32 0.54
C ILE A 80 3.92 15.21 -0.81
N SER A 81 3.92 14.03 -1.42
CA SER A 81 4.54 13.83 -2.73
C SER A 81 3.83 14.57 -3.86
N SER A 82 2.51 14.75 -3.78
CA SER A 82 1.73 15.37 -4.85
C SER A 82 1.77 16.90 -4.79
N LEU A 83 1.77 17.46 -3.57
CA LEU A 83 1.80 18.90 -3.35
C LEU A 83 3.23 19.46 -3.21
N GLY A 84 4.20 18.59 -2.95
CA GLY A 84 5.61 18.94 -2.92
C GLY A 84 5.98 19.86 -1.75
N ASP A 85 7.01 20.69 -1.96
CA ASP A 85 7.62 21.47 -0.89
C ASP A 85 6.74 22.62 -0.40
N ASP A 86 5.83 23.14 -1.23
CA ASP A 86 4.88 24.18 -0.81
C ASP A 86 3.99 23.71 0.36
N PHE A 87 3.52 22.46 0.29
CA PHE A 87 2.73 21.87 1.37
C PHE A 87 3.59 21.58 2.60
N LYS A 88 4.82 21.07 2.42
CA LYS A 88 5.75 20.83 3.55
C LYS A 88 6.04 22.13 4.31
N ASN A 89 6.37 23.20 3.59
CA ASN A 89 6.61 24.50 4.19
C ASN A 89 5.36 25.01 4.92
N PHE A 90 4.18 24.87 4.32
CA PHE A 90 2.91 25.29 4.93
C PHE A 90 2.61 24.58 6.27
N ILE A 91 2.88 23.27 6.37
CA ILE A 91 2.66 22.51 7.61
C ILE A 91 3.75 22.82 8.65
N GLU A 92 5.00 22.96 8.23
CA GLU A 92 6.12 23.31 9.10
C GLU A 92 5.95 24.71 9.71
N GLU A 93 5.49 25.69 8.94
CA GLU A 93 5.15 27.05 9.42
C GLU A 93 4.05 27.04 10.50
N ARG A 94 3.20 26.01 10.51
CA ARG A 94 2.15 25.80 11.50
C ARG A 94 2.61 24.95 12.69
N GLY A 95 3.86 24.49 12.68
CA GLY A 95 4.38 23.58 13.69
C GLY A 95 3.75 22.20 13.64
N ILE A 96 3.14 21.81 12.51
CA ILE A 96 2.50 20.51 12.32
C ILE A 96 3.55 19.52 11.79
N THR A 97 3.72 18.42 12.50
CA THR A 97 4.59 17.31 12.12
C THR A 97 3.89 16.36 11.15
N LYS A 98 4.70 15.56 10.45
CA LYS A 98 4.18 14.49 9.59
C LYS A 98 3.44 13.43 10.41
N GLU A 99 3.93 13.14 11.61
CA GLU A 99 3.32 12.19 12.54
C GLU A 99 1.91 12.63 12.96
N GLU A 100 1.71 13.91 13.28
CA GLU A 100 0.39 14.47 13.60
C GLU A 100 -0.58 14.39 12.41
N LEU A 101 -0.09 14.57 11.18
CA LEU A 101 -0.92 14.36 9.98
C LEU A 101 -1.32 12.90 9.83
N ILE A 102 -0.41 11.95 10.08
CA ILE A 102 -0.70 10.51 10.02
C ILE A 102 -1.73 10.14 11.07
N GLU A 103 -1.59 10.65 12.30
CA GLU A 103 -2.55 10.43 13.40
C GLU A 103 -3.92 11.01 13.04
N THR A 104 -3.98 12.25 12.52
CA THR A 104 -5.23 12.87 12.08
C THR A 104 -5.95 12.01 11.03
N VAL A 105 -5.21 11.51 10.02
CA VAL A 105 -5.80 10.65 8.98
C VAL A 105 -6.21 9.28 9.56
N TYR A 106 -5.43 8.75 10.50
CA TYR A 106 -5.77 7.50 11.20
C TYR A 106 -7.09 7.63 11.95
N GLU A 107 -7.24 8.65 12.78
CA GLU A 107 -8.47 8.86 13.58
C GLU A 107 -9.71 8.98 12.70
N GLU A 108 -9.60 9.74 11.60
CA GLU A 108 -10.70 9.86 10.63
C GLU A 108 -11.02 8.51 9.98
N LEU A 109 -10.03 7.77 9.49
CA LEU A 109 -10.26 6.47 8.84
C LEU A 109 -10.80 5.41 9.79
N ASP A 110 -10.27 5.33 11.02
CA ASP A 110 -10.70 4.39 12.06
C ASP A 110 -12.14 4.67 12.50
N TYR A 111 -12.58 5.94 12.48
CA TYR A 111 -13.98 6.30 12.73
C TYR A 111 -14.92 5.86 11.59
N PHE A 112 -14.46 5.92 10.34
CA PHE A 112 -15.29 5.68 9.16
C PHE A 112 -15.43 4.21 8.73
N ILE A 113 -14.45 3.37 9.04
CA ILE A 113 -14.32 1.99 8.53
C ILE A 113 -14.78 0.96 9.57
#